data_AF-A0AB36PAA0-F1
#
_entry.id   AF-A0AB36PAA0-F1
#
_cell.length_a   1.000
_cell.length_b   1.000
_cell.length_c   1.000
_cell.angle_alpha   90.00
_cell.angle_beta   90.00
_cell.angle_gamma   90.00
#
_symmetry.space_group_name_H-M   'P 1'
#
loop_
_entity.id
_entity.type
_entity.pdbx_description
1 polymer ?
#
loop_
_entity_poly.entity_id
_entity_poly.type
_entity_poly.pdbx_seq_one_letter_code
_entity_poly.pdbx_strand_id
1 'polypeptide(L)'
;MSAIFWGWIMTVFALSHAAWLLMLPTINIQGGALLVLFLLALTESNDIAQYLWGKSCGRRKVVPKVSPGKTLEGLLGGVITTMIASLIIGPLLTPLNTLQALLAGLLIGISGFCGDVVMSAIKRDIGVKDSGKLLLGHGGLLDRIDSLIFTAPVFFYFIRYCCY
;
A
#
# COMPACT_ATOMS: atom_id res chain seq x y z
N MET A 1 -22.81 9.85 10.23
CA MET A 1 -22.59 8.52 10.88
C MET A 1 -21.64 7.64 10.06
N SER A 2 -21.77 7.56 8.73
CA SER A 2 -20.87 6.80 7.84
C SER A 2 -19.41 7.29 7.82
N ALA A 3 -19.15 8.60 7.84
CA ALA A 3 -17.78 9.14 7.78
C ALA A 3 -16.94 8.77 9.02
N ILE A 4 -17.55 8.76 10.21
CA ILE A 4 -16.88 8.35 11.45
C ILE A 4 -16.52 6.86 11.38
N PHE A 5 -17.46 6.02 10.94
CA PHE A 5 -17.22 4.59 10.77
C PHE A 5 -16.04 4.30 9.83
N TRP A 6 -16.00 4.94 8.66
CA TRP A 6 -14.87 4.83 7.73
C TRP A 6 -13.56 5.34 8.35
N GLY A 7 -13.60 6.47 9.07
CA GLY A 7 -12.43 6.98 9.78
C GLY A 7 -11.82 5.97 10.75
N TRP A 8 -12.65 5.27 11.54
CA TRP A 8 -12.20 4.23 12.47
C TRP A 8 -11.61 3.01 11.75
N ILE A 9 -12.23 2.52 10.67
CA ILE A 9 -11.70 1.39 9.90
C ILE A 9 -10.33 1.74 9.31
N MET A 10 -10.20 2.92 8.70
CA MET A 10 -9.00 3.29 7.98
C MET A 10 -7.84 3.65 8.93
N THR A 11 -8.10 4.43 9.98
CA THR A 11 -7.03 4.95 10.85
C THR A 11 -6.72 4.06 12.04
N VAL A 12 -7.70 3.35 12.59
CA VAL A 12 -7.51 2.52 13.79
C VAL A 12 -7.30 1.08 13.37
N PHE A 13 -8.26 0.49 12.66
CA PHE A 13 -8.19 -0.93 12.32
C PHE A 13 -7.03 -1.24 11.37
N ALA A 14 -6.95 -0.59 10.22
CA ALA A 14 -5.93 -0.94 9.22
C ALA A 14 -4.50 -0.60 9.66
N LEU A 15 -4.25 0.61 10.18
CA LEU A 15 -2.90 0.97 10.64
C LEU A 15 -2.44 0.13 11.83
N SER A 16 -3.37 -0.34 12.68
CA SER A 16 -3.00 -1.26 13.77
C SER A 16 -2.40 -2.57 13.26
N HIS A 17 -2.72 -3.03 12.04
CA HIS A 17 -2.10 -4.23 11.47
C HIS A 17 -0.62 -4.02 11.15
N ALA A 18 -0.22 -2.80 10.75
CA ALA A 18 1.19 -2.48 10.60
C ALA A 18 1.91 -2.50 11.96
N ALA A 19 1.29 -1.97 13.01
CA ALA A 19 1.83 -2.08 14.37
C ALA A 19 1.84 -3.53 14.87
N TRP A 20 0.84 -4.34 14.49
CA TRP A 20 0.72 -5.72 14.92
C TRP A 20 1.83 -6.61 14.35
N LEU A 21 2.40 -6.27 13.19
CA LEU A 21 3.61 -6.91 12.67
C LEU A 21 4.77 -6.86 13.67
N LEU A 22 4.88 -5.80 14.48
CA LEU A 22 5.93 -5.66 15.50
C LEU A 22 5.80 -6.68 16.63
N MET A 23 4.60 -7.23 16.84
CA MET A 23 4.31 -8.22 17.89
C MET A 23 4.46 -9.66 17.40
N LEU A 24 4.74 -9.88 16.11
CA LEU A 24 5.02 -11.22 15.61
C LEU A 24 6.34 -11.74 16.20
N PRO A 25 6.41 -13.03 16.58
CA PRO A 25 7.62 -13.61 17.16
C PRO A 25 8.78 -13.53 16.15
N THR A 26 9.99 -13.24 16.59
CA THR A 26 11.13 -13.10 15.67
C THR A 26 11.55 -14.46 15.09
N ILE A 27 11.53 -14.59 13.75
CA ILE A 27 12.12 -15.74 13.07
C ILE A 27 13.54 -15.35 12.62
N ASN A 28 14.55 -15.92 13.27
CA ASN A 28 15.97 -15.63 13.00
C ASN A 28 16.33 -14.14 13.22
N ILE A 29 17.06 -13.52 12.29
CA ILE A 29 17.46 -12.09 12.33
C ILE A 29 16.29 -11.17 11.93
N GLN A 30 15.24 -11.72 11.31
CA GLN A 30 14.13 -10.97 10.73
C GLN A 30 12.99 -10.80 11.74
N GLY A 31 13.02 -9.69 12.46
CA GLY A 31 11.98 -9.32 13.41
C GLY A 31 10.86 -8.48 12.81
N GLY A 32 9.81 -8.24 13.60
CA GLY A 32 8.64 -7.47 13.18
C GLY A 32 8.95 -6.08 12.61
N ALA A 33 9.98 -5.40 13.12
CA ALA A 33 10.41 -4.09 12.60
C ALA A 33 10.86 -4.15 11.13
N LEU A 34 11.54 -5.24 10.72
CA LEU A 34 11.96 -5.42 9.33
C LEU A 34 10.78 -5.75 8.42
N LEU A 35 9.76 -6.45 8.92
CA LEU A 35 8.50 -6.66 8.21
C LEU A 35 7.75 -5.34 7.96
N VAL A 36 7.73 -4.44 8.94
CA VAL A 36 7.15 -3.10 8.77
C VAL A 36 7.95 -2.29 7.75
N LEU A 37 9.29 -2.33 7.82
CA LEU A 37 10.15 -1.66 6.83
C LEU A 37 9.88 -2.17 5.41
N PHE A 38 9.76 -3.50 5.24
CA PHE A 38 9.44 -4.13 3.98
C PHE A 38 8.07 -3.68 3.43
N LEU A 39 7.03 -3.69 4.27
CA LEU A 39 5.70 -3.22 3.92
C LEU A 39 5.70 -1.76 3.44
N LEU A 40 6.32 -0.87 4.23
CA LEU A 40 6.41 0.56 3.92
C LEU A 40 7.19 0.78 2.63
N ALA A 41 8.38 0.17 2.50
CA ALA A 41 9.23 0.32 1.33
C ALA A 41 8.52 -0.09 0.05
N LEU A 42 7.83 -1.24 0.05
CA LEU A 42 7.08 -1.70 -1.13
C LEU A 42 5.84 -0.87 -1.42
N THR A 43 5.09 -0.47 -0.39
CA THR A 43 3.85 0.32 -0.59
C THR A 43 4.18 1.68 -1.21
N GLU A 44 5.15 2.41 -0.65
CA GLU A 44 5.56 3.72 -1.17
C GLU A 44 6.22 3.61 -2.55
N SER A 45 7.04 2.57 -2.76
CA SER A 45 7.65 2.32 -4.07
C SER A 45 6.59 1.99 -5.13
N ASN A 46 5.54 1.26 -4.77
CA ASN A 46 4.42 0.97 -5.66
C ASN A 46 3.70 2.25 -6.09
N ASP A 47 3.43 3.17 -5.17
CA ASP A 47 2.75 4.43 -5.50
C ASP A 47 3.57 5.30 -6.46
N ILE A 48 4.88 5.39 -6.21
CA ILE A 48 5.82 6.07 -7.12
C ILE A 48 5.85 5.37 -8.47
N ALA A 49 5.98 4.04 -8.51
CA ALA A 49 6.03 3.27 -9.74
C ALA A 49 4.75 3.42 -10.56
N GLN A 50 3.57 3.32 -9.93
CA GLN A 50 2.29 3.51 -10.60
C GLN A 50 2.16 4.90 -11.21
N TYR A 51 2.63 5.93 -10.50
CA TYR A 51 2.66 7.28 -11.03
C TYR A 51 3.60 7.43 -12.22
N LEU A 52 4.82 6.88 -12.14
CA LEU A 52 5.82 6.95 -13.22
C LEU A 52 5.36 6.20 -14.48
N TRP A 53 4.89 4.96 -14.32
CA TRP A 53 4.35 4.15 -15.42
C TRP A 53 3.07 4.75 -15.98
N GLY A 54 2.20 5.25 -15.12
CA GLY A 54 0.96 5.91 -15.53
C GLY A 54 1.21 7.20 -16.30
N LYS A 55 2.23 7.98 -15.95
CA LYS A 55 2.60 9.20 -16.66
C LYS A 55 3.32 8.92 -17.98
N SER A 56 4.18 7.90 -18.01
CA SER A 56 5.02 7.59 -19.18
C SER A 56 4.28 6.81 -20.26
N CYS A 57 3.41 5.87 -19.85
CA CYS A 57 2.78 4.91 -20.76
C CYS A 57 1.25 4.83 -20.60
N GLY A 58 0.65 5.59 -19.69
CA GLY A 58 -0.78 5.51 -19.38
C GLY A 58 -1.66 5.98 -20.53
N ARG A 59 -2.57 5.10 -20.96
CA ARG A 59 -3.57 5.41 -21.99
C ARG A 59 -4.98 5.10 -21.49
N ARG A 60 -5.16 3.96 -20.83
CA ARG A 60 -6.48 3.49 -20.37
C ARG A 60 -6.72 3.89 -18.92
N LYS A 61 -7.61 4.85 -18.68
CA LYS A 61 -7.99 5.29 -17.33
C LYS A 61 -8.83 4.23 -16.62
N VAL A 62 -8.56 3.99 -15.33
CA VAL A 62 -9.30 3.01 -14.52
C VAL A 62 -10.55 3.64 -13.90
N VAL A 63 -10.37 4.78 -13.23
CA VAL A 63 -11.43 5.47 -12.47
C VAL A 63 -11.49 6.97 -12.80
N PRO A 64 -11.84 7.35 -14.04
CA PRO A 64 -11.72 8.73 -14.52
C PRO A 64 -12.53 9.77 -13.72
N LYS A 65 -13.64 9.36 -13.09
CA LYS A 65 -14.49 10.23 -12.27
C LYS A 65 -13.89 10.51 -10.87
N VAL A 66 -13.11 9.56 -10.33
CA VAL A 66 -12.56 9.62 -8.98
C VAL A 66 -11.11 10.12 -9.00
N SER A 67 -10.28 9.49 -9.84
CA SER A 67 -8.86 9.82 -10.00
C SER A 67 -8.47 9.75 -11.48
N PRO A 68 -8.47 10.89 -12.20
CA PRO A 68 -8.22 10.93 -13.64
C PRO A 68 -6.79 10.55 -14.03
N GLY A 69 -5.86 10.52 -13.07
CA GLY A 69 -4.46 10.13 -13.27
C GLY A 69 -4.19 8.63 -13.16
N LYS A 70 -5.15 7.82 -12.69
CA LYS A 70 -4.97 6.37 -12.55
C LYS A 70 -5.23 5.64 -13.85
N THR A 71 -4.23 4.90 -14.33
CA THR A 71 -4.26 4.16 -15.59
C THR A 71 -3.98 2.67 -15.37
N LEU A 72 -4.48 1.83 -16.27
CA LEU A 72 -4.22 0.37 -16.24
C LEU A 72 -2.74 0.08 -16.44
N GLU A 73 -2.07 0.84 -17.30
CA GLU A 73 -0.63 0.68 -17.53
C GLU A 73 0.17 1.07 -16.28
N GLY A 74 -0.28 2.10 -15.55
CA GLY A 74 0.27 2.45 -14.24
C GLY A 74 0.10 1.33 -13.22
N LEU A 75 -1.10 0.74 -13.12
CA LEU A 75 -1.37 -0.41 -12.25
C LEU A 75 -0.45 -1.59 -12.58
N LEU A 76 -0.41 -2.02 -13.85
CA LEU A 76 0.40 -3.17 -14.26
C LEU A 76 1.90 -2.92 -14.05
N GLY A 77 2.39 -1.75 -14.45
CA GLY A 77 3.79 -1.36 -14.25
C GLY A 77 4.17 -1.25 -12.77
N GLY A 78 3.28 -0.69 -11.95
CA GLY A 78 3.46 -0.62 -10.49
C GLY A 78 3.51 -1.99 -9.84
N VAL A 79 2.57 -2.88 -10.16
CA VAL A 79 2.54 -4.26 -9.65
C VAL A 79 3.81 -5.03 -10.04
N ILE A 80 4.21 -4.98 -11.32
CA ILE A 80 5.42 -5.67 -11.79
C ILE A 80 6.66 -5.12 -11.08
N THR A 81 6.78 -3.79 -10.96
CA THR A 81 7.91 -3.15 -10.27
C THR A 81 7.95 -3.56 -8.79
N THR A 82 6.80 -3.64 -8.13
CA THR A 82 6.67 -4.04 -6.72
C THR A 82 7.02 -5.51 -6.52
N MET A 83 6.62 -6.40 -7.43
CA MET A 83 7.01 -7.81 -7.42
C MET A 83 8.53 -7.97 -7.55
N ILE A 84 9.16 -7.25 -8.48
CA ILE A 84 10.62 -7.27 -8.67
C ILE A 84 11.32 -6.70 -7.43
N ALA A 85 10.88 -5.55 -6.92
CA ALA A 85 11.45 -4.96 -5.71
C ALA A 85 11.35 -5.93 -4.53
N SER A 86 10.21 -6.60 -4.35
CA SER A 86 9.98 -7.61 -3.32
C SER A 86 10.97 -8.76 -3.39
N LEU A 87 11.31 -9.24 -4.59
CA LEU A 87 12.34 -10.28 -4.75
C LEU A 87 13.74 -9.80 -4.34
N ILE A 88 14.05 -8.53 -4.56
CA ILE A 88 15.37 -7.96 -4.26
C ILE A 88 15.53 -7.73 -2.74
N ILE A 89 14.53 -7.13 -2.09
CA ILE A 89 14.61 -6.75 -0.67
C ILE A 89 14.05 -7.82 0.28
N GLY A 90 13.20 -8.72 -0.20
CA GLY A 90 12.54 -9.76 0.59
C GLY A 90 13.49 -10.67 1.35
N PRO A 91 14.55 -11.22 0.73
CA PRO A 91 15.53 -12.07 1.42
C PRO A 91 16.26 -11.36 2.57
N LEU A 92 16.39 -10.04 2.51
CA LEU A 92 17.03 -9.23 3.56
C LEU A 92 16.07 -8.96 4.71
N LEU A 93 14.82 -8.58 4.40
CA LEU A 93 13.89 -8.01 5.37
C LEU A 93 12.84 -8.97 5.91
N THR A 94 12.66 -10.14 5.28
CA THR A 94 11.55 -11.05 5.58
C THR A 94 12.00 -12.51 5.59
N PRO A 95 11.35 -13.39 6.38
CA PRO A 95 11.61 -14.83 6.37
C PRO A 95 10.96 -15.57 5.20
N LEU A 96 10.50 -14.84 4.18
CA LEU A 96 9.77 -15.39 3.04
C LEU A 96 10.72 -16.10 2.08
N ASN A 97 10.28 -17.24 1.54
CA ASN A 97 10.96 -17.84 0.39
C ASN A 97 10.69 -17.01 -0.90
N THR A 98 11.41 -17.29 -1.98
CA THR A 98 11.32 -16.53 -3.24
C THR A 98 9.89 -16.45 -3.79
N LEU A 99 9.14 -17.54 -3.74
CA LEU A 99 7.75 -17.58 -4.23
C LEU A 99 6.83 -16.74 -3.34
N GLN A 100 6.98 -16.84 -2.02
CA GLN A 100 6.18 -16.07 -1.08
C GLN A 100 6.52 -14.58 -1.15
N ALA A 101 7.79 -14.20 -1.35
CA ALA A 101 8.18 -12.82 -1.59
C ALA A 101 7.56 -12.27 -2.89
N LEU A 102 7.56 -13.06 -3.96
CA LEU A 102 6.89 -12.67 -5.21
C LEU A 102 5.38 -12.43 -4.99
N LEU A 103 4.71 -13.34 -4.27
CA LEU A 103 3.29 -13.23 -3.94
C LEU A 103 3.02 -12.04 -3.01
N ALA A 104 3.89 -11.75 -2.04
CA ALA A 104 3.79 -10.57 -1.19
C ALA A 104 3.83 -9.28 -2.03
N GLY A 105 4.77 -9.18 -2.97
CA GLY A 105 4.87 -8.04 -3.88
C GLY A 105 3.65 -7.87 -4.77
N LEU A 106 3.07 -8.97 -5.27
CA LEU A 106 1.82 -8.95 -6.03
C LEU A 106 0.65 -8.44 -5.18
N LEU A 107 0.50 -8.98 -3.96
CA LEU A 107 -0.57 -8.60 -3.04
C LEU A 107 -0.47 -7.14 -2.62
N ILE A 108 0.73 -6.67 -2.24
CA ILE A 108 0.99 -5.27 -1.88
C ILE A 108 0.74 -4.36 -3.09
N GLY A 109 1.19 -4.73 -4.28
CA GLY A 109 0.99 -3.95 -5.50
C GLY A 109 -0.49 -3.70 -5.82
N ILE A 110 -1.30 -4.75 -5.78
CA ILE A 110 -2.74 -4.69 -6.06
C ILE A 110 -3.48 -3.97 -4.92
N SER A 111 -3.25 -4.36 -3.67
CA SER A 111 -3.95 -3.77 -2.52
C SER A 111 -3.61 -2.29 -2.33
N GLY A 112 -2.37 -1.87 -2.60
CA GLY A 112 -1.98 -0.46 -2.60
C GLY A 112 -2.74 0.36 -3.63
N PHE A 113 -2.89 -0.14 -4.87
CA PHE A 113 -3.73 0.51 -5.87
C PHE A 113 -5.18 0.64 -5.41
N CYS A 114 -5.75 -0.43 -4.84
CA CYS A 114 -7.11 -0.42 -4.30
C CYS A 114 -7.26 0.61 -3.18
N GLY A 115 -6.31 0.67 -2.24
CA GLY A 115 -6.30 1.63 -1.14
C GLY A 115 -6.34 3.07 -1.63
N ASP A 116 -5.45 3.44 -2.55
CA ASP A 116 -5.41 4.79 -3.12
C ASP A 116 -6.69 5.15 -3.88
N VAL A 117 -7.26 4.22 -4.65
CA VAL A 117 -8.54 4.45 -5.34
C VAL A 117 -9.71 4.63 -4.37
N VAL A 118 -9.78 3.80 -3.34
CA VAL A 118 -10.84 3.88 -2.32
C VAL A 118 -10.74 5.18 -1.54
N MET A 119 -9.53 5.57 -1.11
CA MET A 119 -9.32 6.83 -0.40
C MET A 119 -9.61 8.03 -1.31
N SER A 120 -9.21 7.97 -2.57
CA SER A 120 -9.60 8.96 -3.57
C SER A 120 -11.13 9.07 -3.69
N ALA A 121 -11.87 7.95 -3.66
CA ALA A 121 -13.34 7.97 -3.73
C ALA A 121 -13.97 8.58 -2.48
N ILE A 122 -13.53 8.17 -1.28
CA ILE A 122 -14.00 8.71 -0.01
C ILE A 122 -13.80 10.23 0.05
N LYS A 123 -12.64 10.72 -0.41
CA LYS A 123 -12.36 12.16 -0.49
C LYS A 123 -13.40 12.87 -1.37
N ARG A 124 -13.73 12.32 -2.54
CA ARG A 124 -14.76 12.89 -3.44
C ARG A 124 -16.15 12.87 -2.85
N ASP A 125 -16.53 11.81 -2.15
CA ASP A 125 -17.85 11.70 -1.52
C ASP A 125 -18.06 12.75 -0.41
N ILE A 126 -16.98 13.15 0.28
CA ILE A 126 -17.01 14.19 1.32
C ILE A 126 -16.82 15.61 0.72
N GLY A 127 -16.61 15.72 -0.59
CA GLY A 127 -16.45 17.00 -1.29
C GLY A 127 -15.07 17.65 -1.10
N VAL A 128 -14.08 16.90 -0.60
CA VAL A 128 -12.71 17.37 -0.40
C VAL A 128 -11.76 16.69 -1.39
N LYS A 129 -10.70 17.39 -1.80
CA LYS A 129 -9.67 16.81 -2.69
C LYS A 129 -8.48 16.27 -1.91
N ASP A 130 -8.02 17.01 -0.92
CA ASP A 130 -6.87 16.68 -0.08
C ASP A 130 -7.32 16.63 1.39
N SER A 131 -6.76 15.69 2.14
CA SER A 131 -7.18 15.40 3.53
C SER A 131 -6.73 16.49 4.53
N GLY A 132 -5.91 17.45 4.10
CA GLY A 132 -5.43 18.57 4.90
C GLY A 132 -4.30 19.35 4.22
N LYS A 133 -3.76 20.36 4.91
CA LYS A 133 -2.60 21.18 4.46
C LYS A 133 -1.35 20.99 5.34
N LEU A 134 -1.22 19.83 5.97
CA LEU A 134 -0.18 19.62 7.01
C LEU A 134 1.24 19.71 6.43
N LEU A 135 1.44 19.33 5.16
CA LEU A 135 2.71 19.48 4.44
C LEU A 135 2.54 20.54 3.33
N LEU A 136 3.21 21.68 3.51
CA LEU A 136 3.23 22.78 2.53
C LEU A 136 3.61 22.24 1.14
N GLY A 137 2.63 22.20 0.22
CA GLY A 137 2.82 21.80 -1.17
C GLY A 137 2.62 20.31 -1.50
N HIS A 138 2.30 19.44 -0.54
CA HIS A 138 2.29 17.97 -0.74
C HIS A 138 1.04 17.23 -0.27
N GLY A 139 -0.01 17.94 0.14
CA GLY A 139 -1.25 17.34 0.67
C GLY A 139 -1.20 17.09 2.19
N GLY A 140 -2.12 16.26 2.68
CA GLY A 140 -2.18 15.83 4.08
C GLY A 140 -1.30 14.61 4.35
N LEU A 141 -0.92 14.40 5.62
CA LEU A 141 -0.26 13.16 6.07
C LEU A 141 -1.09 11.91 5.73
N LEU A 142 -2.42 12.05 5.80
CA LEU A 142 -3.38 11.01 5.42
C LEU A 142 -3.20 10.57 3.95
N ASP A 143 -2.89 11.49 3.04
CA ASP A 143 -2.71 11.17 1.63
C ASP A 143 -1.45 10.31 1.37
N ARG A 144 -0.55 10.19 2.36
CA ARG A 144 0.62 9.28 2.31
C ARG A 144 0.33 7.88 2.81
N ILE A 145 -0.70 7.73 3.64
CA ILE A 145 -1.09 6.43 4.19
C ILE A 145 -2.27 5.81 3.44
N ASP A 146 -2.76 6.46 2.37
CA ASP A 146 -3.91 6.02 1.57
C ASP A 146 -3.78 4.54 1.13
N SER A 147 -2.63 4.20 0.56
CA SER A 147 -2.30 2.85 0.11
C SER A 147 -2.02 1.90 1.28
N LEU A 148 -1.38 2.39 2.35
CA LEU A 148 -1.00 1.61 3.53
C LEU A 148 -2.20 1.03 4.27
N ILE A 149 -3.34 1.70 4.21
CA ILE A 149 -4.58 1.26 4.84
C ILE A 149 -5.05 -0.09 4.28
N PHE A 150 -4.74 -0.39 3.02
CA PHE A 150 -5.07 -1.68 2.42
C PHE A 150 -3.89 -2.66 2.44
N THR A 151 -2.67 -2.19 2.22
CA THR A 151 -1.51 -3.09 2.19
C THR A 151 -1.19 -3.68 3.57
N ALA A 152 -1.37 -2.92 4.65
CA ALA A 152 -1.07 -3.36 6.02
C ALA A 152 -1.85 -4.60 6.47
N PRO A 153 -3.21 -4.61 6.45
CA PRO A 153 -3.95 -5.82 6.83
C PRO A 153 -3.68 -6.99 5.89
N VAL A 154 -3.61 -6.75 4.57
CA VAL A 154 -3.36 -7.82 3.58
C VAL A 154 -2.01 -8.49 3.82
N PHE A 155 -0.96 -7.70 4.00
CA PHE A 155 0.38 -8.22 4.25
C PHE A 155 0.49 -8.89 5.63
N PHE A 156 -0.14 -8.34 6.66
CA PHE A 156 -0.17 -8.96 8.00
C PHE A 156 -0.73 -10.38 7.95
N TYR A 157 -1.91 -10.58 7.34
CA TYR A 157 -2.49 -11.92 7.26
C TYR A 157 -1.64 -12.83 6.37
N PHE A 158 -1.09 -12.31 5.27
CA PHE A 158 -0.20 -13.07 4.41
C PHE A 158 1.02 -13.61 5.16
N ILE A 159 1.76 -12.75 5.89
CA ILE A 159 2.93 -13.19 6.67
C ILE A 159 2.53 -14.13 7.81
N ARG A 160 1.39 -13.87 8.45
CA ARG A 160 0.87 -14.66 9.57
C ARG A 160 0.51 -16.09 9.16
N TYR A 161 0.04 -16.34 7.94
CA TYR A 161 -0.30 -17.69 7.47
C TYR A 161 0.85 -18.39 6.74
N CYS A 162 1.76 -17.64 6.11
CA CYS A 162 2.88 -18.22 5.37
C CYS A 162 4.08 -18.59 6.25
N CYS A 163 4.26 -17.93 7.39
CA CYS A 163 5.45 -18.08 8.24
C CYS A 163 5.18 -18.46 9.70
N TYR A 164 3.95 -18.27 10.20
CA TYR A 164 3.57 -18.49 11.59
C TYR A 164 2.31 -19.35 11.68
#